data_AF-A0A4R8WM61-F1
#
_entry.id   AF-A0A4R8WM61-F1
#
_cell.length_a   1.000
_cell.length_b   1.000
_cell.length_c   1.000
_cell.angle_alpha   90.00
_cell.angle_beta   90.00
_cell.angle_gamma   90.00
#
_symmetry.space_group_name_H-M   'P 1'
#
loop_
_entity.id
_entity.type
_entity.pdbx_description
1 polymer ?
#
loop_
_entity_poly.entity_id
_entity_poly.type
_entity_poly.pdbx_seq_one_letter_code
_entity_poly.pdbx_strand_id
1 'polypeptide(L)'
;MEESTDAASARSYFDTMQGKLAPVQPVEGLANLGFPAYETADGVVVFLKDNMTLQVDARMLTDKIGPQGVTRTAFSYEIATAILGCWTGK
;
A
#
# COMPACT_ATOMS: atom_id res chain seq x y z
N MET A 1 -6.19 1.01 -7.73
CA MET A 1 -4.86 0.80 -8.32
C MET A 1 -4.76 1.74 -9.49
N GLU A 2 -3.67 2.50 -9.57
CA GLU A 2 -3.47 3.53 -10.60
C GLU A 2 -2.29 3.13 -11.50
N GLU A 3 -2.51 3.13 -12.80
CA GLU A 3 -1.45 2.95 -13.80
C GLU A 3 -1.02 4.31 -14.35
N SER A 4 0.29 4.54 -14.40
CA SER A 4 0.89 5.72 -15.00
C SER A 4 1.53 5.40 -16.35
N THR A 5 1.80 6.43 -17.14
CA THR A 5 2.41 6.30 -18.47
C THR A 5 3.79 5.63 -18.45
N ASP A 6 4.52 5.79 -17.36
CA ASP A 6 5.88 5.27 -17.14
C ASP A 6 6.21 5.21 -15.64
N ALA A 7 7.35 4.62 -15.30
CA ALA A 7 7.81 4.46 -13.93
C ALA A 7 8.12 5.79 -13.21
N ALA A 8 8.56 6.82 -13.92
CA ALA A 8 8.84 8.12 -13.31
C ALA A 8 7.54 8.85 -12.95
N SER A 9 6.53 8.76 -13.83
CA SER A 9 5.19 9.26 -13.60
C SER A 9 4.51 8.52 -12.44
N ALA A 10 4.67 7.19 -12.36
CA ALA A 10 4.19 6.38 -11.24
C ALA A 10 4.85 6.80 -9.93
N ARG A 11 6.17 7.07 -9.95
CA ARG A 11 6.89 7.57 -8.78
C ARG A 11 6.39 8.93 -8.33
N SER A 12 6.18 9.86 -9.27
CA SER A 12 5.62 11.19 -8.95
C SER A 12 4.22 11.11 -8.34
N TYR A 13 3.40 10.17 -8.82
CA TYR A 13 2.06 9.92 -8.25
C TYR A 13 2.16 9.36 -6.83
N PHE A 14 3.01 8.36 -6.61
CA PHE A 14 3.29 7.77 -5.31
C PHE A 14 3.75 8.82 -4.28
N ASP A 15 4.74 9.66 -4.64
CA ASP A 15 5.24 10.71 -3.74
C ASP A 15 4.15 11.77 -3.45
N THR A 16 3.31 12.10 -4.43
CA THR A 16 2.16 13.01 -4.25
C THR A 16 1.13 12.43 -3.27
N MET A 17 0.83 11.14 -3.38
CA MET A 17 -0.08 10.48 -2.45
C MET A 17 0.50 10.40 -1.04
N GLN A 18 1.82 10.20 -0.91
CA GLN A 18 2.49 10.17 0.38
C GLN A 18 2.24 11.47 1.16
N GLY A 19 2.33 12.62 0.48
CA GLY A 19 2.02 13.92 1.09
C GLY A 19 0.56 14.10 1.49
N LYS A 20 -0.39 13.50 0.74
CA LYS A 20 -1.84 13.56 1.05
C LYS A 20 -2.24 12.67 2.22
N LEU A 21 -1.49 11.58 2.44
CA LEU A 21 -1.76 10.59 3.47
C LEU A 21 -0.96 10.81 4.76
N ALA A 22 -0.06 11.80 4.79
CA ALA A 22 0.77 12.08 5.94
C ALA A 22 -0.09 12.31 7.22
N PRO A 23 0.33 11.79 8.39
CA PRO A 23 1.60 11.11 8.64
C PRO A 23 1.63 9.67 8.12
N VAL A 24 2.74 9.30 7.48
CA VAL A 24 3.04 7.94 7.02
C VAL A 24 4.36 7.46 7.57
N GLN A 25 4.54 6.15 7.61
CA GLN A 25 5.82 5.49 7.91
C GLN A 25 6.18 4.51 6.79
N PRO A 26 7.46 4.23 6.55
CA PRO A 26 7.85 3.17 5.63
C PRO A 26 7.28 1.82 6.07
N VAL A 27 6.94 0.96 5.12
CA VAL A 27 6.69 -0.46 5.43
C VAL A 27 8.05 -1.12 5.69
N GLU A 28 8.28 -1.59 6.91
CA GLU A 28 9.56 -2.17 7.35
C GLU A 28 9.56 -3.71 7.41
N GLY A 29 10.77 -4.29 7.46
CA GLY A 29 11.00 -5.71 7.73
C GLY A 29 10.94 -6.63 6.51
N LEU A 30 10.92 -7.95 6.74
CA LEU A 30 10.82 -9.00 5.71
C LEU A 30 9.53 -8.91 4.87
N ALA A 31 8.56 -8.16 5.39
CA ALA A 31 7.33 -7.76 4.70
C ALA A 31 7.59 -6.82 3.51
N ASN A 32 8.69 -6.08 3.53
CA ASN A 32 9.02 -5.19 2.42
C ASN A 32 9.47 -6.04 1.22
N LEU A 33 8.57 -6.19 0.24
CA LEU A 33 8.75 -6.98 -0.98
C LEU A 33 9.82 -6.43 -1.94
N GLY A 34 10.67 -5.52 -1.49
CA GLY A 34 11.69 -4.83 -2.29
C GLY A 34 11.16 -3.63 -3.07
N PHE A 35 9.95 -3.17 -2.76
CA PHE A 35 9.27 -2.08 -3.46
C PHE A 35 9.17 -0.84 -2.56
N PRO A 36 9.20 0.38 -3.13
CA PRO A 36 8.83 1.57 -2.37
C PRO A 36 7.40 1.42 -1.83
N ALA A 37 7.27 1.56 -0.51
CA ALA A 37 5.99 1.40 0.17
C ALA A 37 5.94 2.22 1.46
N TYR A 38 4.75 2.68 1.80
CA TYR A 38 4.47 3.35 3.07
C TYR A 38 3.07 3.00 3.57
N GLU A 39 2.86 3.23 4.84
CA GLU A 39 1.60 2.95 5.51
C GLU A 39 1.22 4.06 6.49
N THR A 40 -0.07 4.14 6.81
CA THR A 40 -0.60 4.98 7.89
C THR A 40 -0.99 4.11 9.09
N ALA A 41 -0.97 4.71 10.27
CA ALA A 41 -1.42 4.04 11.50
C ALA A 41 -2.93 3.71 11.50
N ASP A 42 -3.72 4.38 10.65
CA ASP A 42 -5.18 4.26 10.61
C ASP A 42 -5.72 3.29 9.54
N GLY A 43 -4.84 2.73 8.68
CA GLY A 43 -5.21 1.59 7.84
C GLY A 43 -5.01 1.74 6.33
N VAL A 44 -4.13 2.63 5.88
CA VAL A 44 -3.77 2.75 4.46
C VAL A 44 -2.39 2.13 4.24
N VAL A 45 -2.24 1.35 3.18
CA VAL A 45 -0.95 0.86 2.70
C VAL A 45 -0.83 1.16 1.21
N VAL A 46 0.32 1.68 0.80
CA VAL A 46 0.61 2.02 -0.60
C VAL A 46 1.90 1.36 -1.05
N PHE A 47 1.89 0.73 -2.22
CA PHE A 47 3.06 0.17 -2.89
C PHE A 47 3.21 0.76 -4.30
N LEU A 48 4.46 0.98 -4.71
CA LEU A 48 4.84 1.30 -6.08
C LEU A 48 5.57 0.11 -6.72
N LYS A 49 5.04 -0.40 -7.83
CA LYS A 49 5.68 -1.46 -8.63
C LYS A 49 5.50 -1.14 -10.11
N ASP A 50 6.59 -1.22 -10.87
CA ASP A 50 6.65 -0.89 -12.31
C ASP A 50 6.10 0.53 -12.58
N ASN A 51 5.13 0.67 -13.47
CA ASN A 51 4.42 1.92 -13.76
C ASN A 51 3.11 2.07 -12.96
N MET A 52 2.93 1.34 -11.86
CA MET A 52 1.65 1.27 -11.15
C MET A 52 1.79 1.55 -9.65
N THR A 53 0.78 2.21 -9.09
CA THR A 53 0.65 2.44 -7.65
C THR A 53 -0.59 1.74 -7.10
N LEU A 54 -0.39 0.86 -6.11
CA LEU A 54 -1.46 0.17 -5.40
C LEU A 54 -1.70 0.85 -4.06
N GLN A 55 -2.91 1.37 -3.83
CA GLN A 55 -3.39 1.79 -2.53
C GLN A 55 -4.47 0.82 -2.05
N VAL A 56 -4.34 0.35 -0.81
CA VAL A 56 -5.39 -0.34 -0.07
C VAL A 56 -5.76 0.54 1.13
N ASP A 57 -7.04 0.88 1.25
CA ASP A 57 -7.57 1.77 2.29
C ASP A 57 -8.67 1.06 3.08
N ALA A 58 -8.37 0.70 4.33
CA ALA A 58 -9.28 0.01 5.23
C ALA A 58 -9.94 0.95 6.26
N ARG A 59 -9.80 2.28 6.13
CA ARG A 59 -10.29 3.24 7.15
C ARG A 59 -11.80 3.22 7.34
N MET A 60 -12.55 2.72 6.35
CA MET A 60 -14.01 2.55 6.44
C MET A 60 -14.45 1.25 7.13
N LEU A 61 -13.52 0.36 7.50
CA LEU A 61 -13.80 -0.84 8.30
C LEU A 61 -13.76 -0.52 9.78
N THR A 62 -14.14 -1.46 10.65
CA THR A 62 -13.89 -1.36 12.08
C THR A 62 -12.39 -1.37 12.39
N ASP A 63 -11.96 -0.80 13.53
CA ASP A 63 -10.53 -0.77 13.92
C ASP A 63 -9.90 -2.17 14.04
N LYS A 64 -10.76 -3.16 14.28
CA LYS A 64 -10.43 -4.58 14.42
C LYS A 64 -11.27 -5.38 13.44
N ILE A 65 -10.61 -6.21 12.64
CA ILE A 65 -11.21 -6.96 11.53
C ILE A 65 -11.18 -8.44 11.89
N GLY A 66 -12.36 -9.08 11.79
CA GLY A 66 -12.53 -10.50 12.05
C GLY A 66 -12.32 -10.92 13.52
N PRO A 67 -12.47 -12.22 13.81
CA PRO A 67 -12.42 -12.75 15.18
C PRO A 67 -11.02 -12.68 15.81
N GLN A 68 -9.97 -12.53 15.01
CA GLN A 68 -8.59 -12.42 15.47
C GLN A 68 -8.17 -10.97 15.79
N GLY A 69 -9.05 -9.98 15.55
CA GLY A 69 -8.77 -8.58 15.86
C GLY A 69 -7.61 -7.99 15.07
N VAL A 70 -7.51 -8.33 13.78
CA VAL A 70 -6.49 -7.80 12.87
C VAL A 70 -6.67 -6.29 12.75
N THR A 71 -5.59 -5.51 12.82
CA THR A 71 -5.67 -4.06 12.64
C THR A 71 -5.96 -3.74 11.18
N ARG A 72 -6.53 -2.57 10.91
CA ARG A 72 -6.73 -2.09 9.54
C ARG A 72 -5.43 -2.06 8.73
N THR A 73 -4.32 -1.61 9.32
CA THR A 73 -3.03 -1.56 8.61
C THR A 73 -2.51 -2.94 8.25
N ALA A 74 -2.57 -3.90 9.18
CA ALA A 74 -2.17 -5.28 8.90
C ALA A 74 -3.06 -5.93 7.82
N PHE A 75 -4.37 -5.69 7.87
CA PHE A 75 -5.30 -6.18 6.85
C PHE A 75 -5.02 -5.55 5.47
N SER A 76 -4.83 -4.23 5.40
CA SER A 76 -4.48 -3.54 4.15
C SER A 76 -3.18 -4.07 3.56
N TYR A 77 -2.19 -4.36 4.41
CA TYR A 77 -0.94 -4.98 4.01
C TYR A 77 -1.16 -6.41 3.45
N GLU A 78 -1.92 -7.26 4.15
CA GLU A 78 -2.26 -8.62 3.68
C GLU A 78 -2.92 -8.59 2.29
N ILE A 79 -3.93 -7.74 2.09
CA ILE A 79 -4.60 -7.58 0.80
C ILE A 79 -3.63 -7.09 -0.26
N ALA A 80 -2.78 -6.11 0.06
CA ALA A 80 -1.78 -5.61 -0.87
C ALA A 80 -0.81 -6.71 -1.29
N THR A 81 -0.29 -7.51 -0.35
CA THR A 81 0.62 -8.63 -0.68
C THR A 81 -0.05 -9.73 -1.50
N ALA A 82 -1.32 -10.02 -1.26
CA ALA A 82 -2.07 -10.98 -2.06
C ALA A 82 -2.23 -10.49 -3.52
N ILE A 83 -2.52 -9.19 -3.71
CA ILE A 83 -2.59 -8.58 -5.04
C ILE A 83 -1.21 -8.60 -5.71
N LEU A 84 -0.16 -8.16 -5.02
CA LEU A 84 1.21 -8.13 -5.53
C LEU A 84 1.73 -9.53 -5.87
N GLY A 85 1.40 -10.55 -5.08
CA GLY A 85 1.80 -11.94 -5.31
C GLY A 85 1.17 -12.56 -6.57
N CYS A 86 -0.05 -12.14 -6.91
CA CYS A 86 -0.72 -12.53 -8.16
C CYS A 86 -0.34 -11.64 -9.35
N TRP A 87 0.40 -10.55 -9.13
CA TRP A 87 0.66 -9.56 -10.15
C TRP A 87 1.82 -9.98 -11.06
N THR A 88 1.45 -10.46 -12.24
CA THR A 88 2.36 -10.70 -13.36
C THR A 88 2.50 -9.43 -14.21
N GLY A 89 3.18 -8.42 -13.69
CA GLY A 89 3.56 -7.21 -14.44
C GLY A 89 4.72 -7.48 -15.41
N LYS A 90 4.93 -6.61 -16.39
CA LYS A 90 6.11 -6.65 -17.28
C LYS A 90 7.30 -5.94 -16.66
#